data_AF-A0A6A4TX77-F1
#
_entry.id   AF-A0A6A4TX77-F1
#
_cell.length_a   1.000
_cell.length_b   1.000
_cell.length_c   1.000
_cell.angle_alpha   90.00
_cell.angle_beta   90.00
_cell.angle_gamma   90.00
#
_symmetry.space_group_name_H-M   'P 1'
#
loop_
_entity.id
_entity.type
_entity.pdbx_description
1 polymer ?
#
loop_
_entity_poly.entity_id
_entity_poly.type
_entity_poly.pdbx_seq_one_letter_code
_entity_poly.pdbx_strand_id
1 'polypeptide(L)'
;ENGYRVMDTEWHRITCFNGLGKTVAEHCEKGMKVLVHGRIHYTKWTDATGTDRYGCEIIAEKVDFLSRPKSAENENPELVDRDDEIPF
;
A
#
# COMPACT_ATOMS: atom_id res chain seq x y z
N GLU A 1 2.73 32.13 16.63
CA GLU A 1 3.20 31.13 15.65
C GLU A 1 2.13 30.07 15.50
N ASN A 2 1.46 29.99 14.36
CA ASN A 2 0.51 28.92 14.10
C ASN A 2 1.29 27.71 13.59
N GLY A 3 1.51 26.73 14.47
CA GLY A 3 2.08 25.44 14.08
C GLY A 3 1.03 24.61 13.35
N TYR A 4 1.16 24.48 12.03
CA TYR A 4 0.35 23.53 11.27
C TYR A 4 1.07 22.19 11.21
N ARG A 5 0.31 21.12 11.41
CA ARG A 5 0.80 19.75 11.27
C ARG A 5 1.14 19.48 9.81
N VAL A 6 2.43 19.28 9.53
CA VAL A 6 2.89 18.88 8.19
C VAL A 6 2.52 17.41 8.00
N MET A 7 1.77 17.11 6.94
CA MET A 7 1.50 15.74 6.53
C MET A 7 2.37 15.40 5.32
N ASP A 8 3.26 14.43 5.49
CA ASP A 8 4.11 13.90 4.42
C ASP A 8 3.55 12.56 3.95
N THR A 9 3.41 12.40 2.64
CA THR A 9 2.80 11.20 2.02
C THR A 9 3.73 10.64 0.97
N GLU A 10 4.14 9.40 1.18
CA GLU A 10 5.02 8.68 0.27
C GLU A 10 4.28 7.58 -0.49
N TRP A 11 4.66 7.37 -1.74
CA TRP A 11 4.09 6.35 -2.61
C TRP A 11 5.12 5.26 -2.88
N HIS A 12 4.82 4.05 -2.44
CA HIS A 12 5.68 2.89 -2.59
C HIS A 12 5.14 1.95 -3.66
N ARG A 13 5.99 1.54 -4.61
CA ARG A 13 5.63 0.54 -5.61
C ARG A 13 5.89 -0.86 -5.05
N ILE A 14 4.82 -1.62 -4.86
CA ILE A 14 4.88 -3.01 -4.36
C ILE A 14 4.62 -3.97 -5.51
N THR A 15 5.48 -4.98 -5.66
CA THR A 15 5.36 -6.01 -6.71
C THR A 15 5.13 -7.36 -6.06
N CYS A 16 3.97 -7.97 -6.34
CA CYS A 16 3.57 -9.28 -5.83
C CYS A 16 3.59 -10.31 -6.97
N PHE A 17 4.29 -11.42 -6.78
CA PHE A 17 4.40 -12.49 -7.77
C PHE A 17 3.60 -13.75 -7.38
N ASN A 18 3.36 -14.63 -8.35
CA ASN A 18 2.82 -15.97 -8.15
C ASN A 18 1.50 -16.00 -7.33
N GLY A 19 1.38 -16.94 -6.40
CA GLY A 19 0.20 -17.10 -5.55
C GLY A 19 -0.11 -15.87 -4.70
N LEU A 20 0.92 -15.15 -4.24
CA LEU A 20 0.72 -13.91 -3.48
C LEU A 20 0.03 -12.84 -4.33
N GLY A 21 0.44 -12.69 -5.60
CA GLY A 21 -0.23 -11.79 -6.54
C GLY A 21 -1.70 -12.14 -6.74
N LYS A 22 -2.03 -13.44 -6.84
CA LYS A 22 -3.42 -13.90 -6.95
C LYS A 22 -4.23 -13.58 -5.69
N THR A 23 -3.71 -13.88 -4.51
CA THR A 23 -4.38 -13.56 -3.23
C THR A 23 -4.61 -12.06 -3.06
N VAL A 24 -3.61 -11.23 -3.40
CA VAL A 24 -3.77 -9.77 -3.35
C VAL A 24 -4.82 -9.28 -4.34
N ALA A 25 -4.85 -9.83 -5.56
CA ALA A 25 -5.87 -9.46 -6.55
C ALA A 25 -7.30 -9.86 -6.12
N GLU A 26 -7.45 -10.97 -5.40
CA GLU A 26 -8.76 -11.48 -4.95
C GLU A 26 -9.28 -10.76 -3.69
N HIS A 27 -8.39 -10.27 -2.83
CA HIS A 27 -8.76 -9.79 -1.49
C HIS A 27 -8.41 -8.32 -1.19
N CYS A 28 -7.61 -7.66 -2.03
CA CYS A 28 -7.19 -6.27 -1.82
C CYS A 28 -8.00 -5.32 -2.69
N GLU A 29 -8.67 -4.36 -2.06
CA GLU A 29 -9.41 -3.28 -2.70
C GLU A 29 -8.78 -1.91 -2.40
N LYS A 30 -9.11 -0.91 -3.21
CA LYS A 30 -8.61 0.45 -3.00
C LYS A 30 -9.03 0.97 -1.62
N GLY A 31 -8.05 1.48 -0.88
CA GLY A 31 -8.24 2.06 0.45
C GLY A 31 -8.04 1.08 1.60
N MET A 32 -7.81 -0.21 1.32
CA MET A 32 -7.49 -1.18 2.36
C MET A 32 -6.10 -0.92 2.95
N LYS A 33 -6.00 -1.01 4.27
CA LYS A 33 -4.74 -0.96 5.01
C LYS A 33 -4.06 -2.33 4.89
N VAL A 34 -2.78 -2.36 4.52
CA VAL A 34 -1.99 -3.60 4.38
C VAL A 34 -0.62 -3.45 5.01
N LEU A 35 -0.11 -4.54 5.60
CA LEU A 35 1.28 -4.68 6.01
C LEU A 35 2.02 -5.50 4.96
N VAL A 36 3.14 -4.97 4.45
CA VAL A 36 3.96 -5.61 3.43
C VAL A 36 5.33 -5.94 4.00
N HIS A 37 5.72 -7.22 3.93
CA HIS A 37 7.09 -7.65 4.18
C HIS A 37 7.72 -8.11 2.86
N GLY A 38 8.95 -7.69 2.63
CA GLY A 38 9.67 -8.02 1.41
C GLY A 38 11.04 -7.33 1.37
N ARG A 39 11.56 -7.17 0.17
CA ARG A 39 12.89 -6.60 -0.06
C ARG A 39 12.84 -5.44 -1.05
N ILE A 40 13.69 -4.43 -0.81
CA ILE A 40 13.92 -3.35 -1.77
C ILE A 40 14.65 -3.92 -3.00
N HIS A 41 14.19 -3.51 -4.17
CA HIS A 41 14.79 -3.88 -5.44
C HIS A 41 14.94 -2.64 -6.33
N TYR A 42 16.15 -2.45 -6.84
CA TYR A 42 16.45 -1.42 -7.81
C TYR A 42 16.41 -2.01 -9.21
N THR A 43 15.60 -1.42 -10.08
CA THR A 43 15.50 -1.84 -11.48
C THR A 43 16.12 -0.80 -12.39
N LYS A 44 16.74 -1.28 -13.46
CA LYS A 44 17.24 -0.47 -14.56
C LYS A 44 16.61 -0.96 -15.85
N TRP A 45 16.05 -0.05 -16.65
CA TRP A 45 15.55 -0.36 -17.99
C TRP A 45 15.84 0.79 -18.94
N THR A 46 15.93 0.49 -20.23
CA THR A 46 16.09 1.50 -21.28
C THR A 46 14.73 1.83 -21.86
N ASP A 47 14.38 3.11 -21.91
CA ASP A 47 13.12 3.56 -22.50
C ASP A 47 13.17 3.59 -24.04
N ALA A 48 12.03 3.87 -24.68
CA ALA A 48 11.93 3.91 -26.14
C ALA A 48 12.80 5.00 -26.80
N THR A 49 13.29 5.98 -26.02
CA THR A 49 14.22 7.03 -26.49
C THR A 49 15.68 6.62 -26.35
N GLY A 50 15.96 5.41 -25.86
CA GLY A 50 17.32 4.93 -25.59
C GLY A 50 17.90 5.44 -24.26
N THR A 51 17.09 6.05 -23.40
CA THR A 51 17.56 6.60 -22.12
C THR A 51 17.45 5.55 -21.01
N ASP A 52 18.51 5.39 -20.24
CA ASP A 52 18.52 4.55 -19.04
C ASP A 52 17.66 5.16 -17.92
N ARG A 53 16.73 4.37 -17.40
CA ARG A 53 15.85 4.72 -16.28
C ARG A 53 16.11 3.81 -15.10
N TYR A 54 15.89 4.35 -13.91
CA TYR A 54 16.06 3.65 -12.65
C TYR A 54 14.76 3.70 -11.86
N GLY A 55 14.42 2.59 -11.20
CA GLY A 55 13.25 2.48 -10.35
C GLY A 55 13.62 1.83 -9.02
N CYS A 56 12.84 2.14 -8.00
CA CYS A 56 12.86 1.46 -6.72
C CYS A 56 11.49 0.81 -6.51
N GLU A 57 11.48 -0.44 -6.08
CA GLU A 57 10.27 -1.18 -5.72
C GLU A 57 10.52 -2.09 -4.53
N ILE A 58 9.44 -2.53 -3.91
CA ILE A 58 9.48 -3.56 -2.89
C ILE A 58 8.90 -4.83 -3.51
N ILE A 59 9.72 -5.86 -3.62
CA ILE A 59 9.25 -7.20 -4.00
C ILE A 59 8.70 -7.85 -2.74
N ALA A 60 7.39 -8.09 -2.72
CA ALA A 60 6.70 -8.61 -1.56
C ALA A 60 6.92 -10.12 -1.40
N GLU A 61 7.26 -10.52 -0.18
CA GLU A 61 7.33 -11.91 0.27
C GLU A 61 6.06 -12.30 1.03
N LYS A 62 5.45 -11.35 1.73
CA LYS A 62 4.19 -11.51 2.48
C LYS A 62 3.37 -10.23 2.49
N VAL A 63 2.05 -10.36 2.41
CA VAL A 63 1.09 -9.26 2.60
C VAL A 63 0.05 -9.71 3.62
N ASP A 64 -0.14 -8.92 4.68
CA ASP A 64 -1.20 -9.08 5.67
C ASP A 64 -2.24 -7.97 5.46
N PHE A 65 -3.52 -8.34 5.32
CA PHE A 65 -4.63 -7.39 5.19
C PHE A 65 -5.10 -6.94 6.58
N LEU A 66 -5.08 -5.63 6.83
CA LEU A 66 -5.38 -5.05 8.15
C LEU A 66 -6.80 -4.50 8.25
N SER A 67 -7.46 -4.23 7.12
CA SER A 67 -8.84 -3.75 7.07
C SER A 67 -9.77 -4.80 6.45
N ARG A 68 -11.05 -4.79 6.84
CA ARG A 68 -12.09 -5.62 6.21
C ARG A 68 -12.51 -5.03 4.86
N PRO A 69 -12.95 -5.86 3.89
CA PRO A 69 -13.46 -5.35 2.62
C PRO A 69 -14.68 -4.45 2.86
N LYS A 70 -14.75 -3.31 2.16
CA LYS A 70 -15.81 -2.31 2.31
C LYS A 70 -17.23 -2.86 2.13
N SER A 71 -17.36 -3.96 1.38
CA SER A 71 -18.63 -4.68 1.20
C SER A 71 -19.23 -5.20 2.52
N ALA A 72 -18.41 -5.44 3.56
CA ALA A 72 -18.86 -5.85 4.89
C ALA A 72 -19.19 -4.67 5.82
N GLU A 73 -18.93 -3.43 5.39
CA GLU A 73 -19.07 -2.21 6.21
C GLU A 73 -20.47 -1.58 6.11
N ASN A 74 -21.27 -2.00 5.12
CA ASN A 74 -22.64 -1.52 4.91
C ASN A 74 -23.66 -2.01 5.95
N GLU A 75 -23.27 -2.88 6.89
CA GLU A 75 -24.18 -3.43 7.91
C GLU A 75 -24.02 -2.85 9.31
N ASN A 76 -22.99 -2.03 9.60
CA ASN A 76 -22.87 -1.44 10.94
C ASN A 76 -22.05 -0.12 10.99
N PRO A 77 -22.69 1.06 11.10
CA PRO A 77 -22.00 2.35 11.15
C PRO A 77 -21.29 2.66 12.48
N GLU A 78 -21.33 1.78 13.49
CA GLU A 78 -20.76 2.06 14.82
C GLU A 78 -19.27 1.73 15.00
N LEU A 79 -18.60 1.18 13.98
CA LEU A 79 -17.16 0.90 14.03
C LEU A 79 -16.40 1.83 13.08
N VAL A 80 -16.49 3.14 13.31
CA VAL A 80 -15.46 4.06 12.81
C VAL A 80 -14.19 3.73 13.60
N ASP A 81 -13.13 3.29 12.92
CA ASP A 81 -11.83 2.97 13.51
C ASP A 81 -11.36 4.15 14.39
N ARG A 82 -11.54 4.03 15.71
CA ARG A 82 -11.16 5.05 16.71
C ARG A 82 -9.66 5.36 16.71
N ASP A 83 -8.87 4.54 16.02
CA ASP A 83 -7.44 4.74 15.80
C ASP A 83 -7.14 5.89 14.83
N ASP A 84 -8.10 6.26 13.96
CA ASP A 84 -7.99 7.44 13.08
C ASP A 84 -8.33 8.75 13.85
N GLU A 85 -8.90 8.66 15.07
CA GLU A 85 -9.19 9.79 15.97
C GLU A 85 -8.11 10.05 17.02
N ILE A 86 -7.07 9.21 17.14
CA ILE A 86 -5.98 9.45 18.09
C ILE A 86 -5.10 10.59 17.53
N PRO A 87 -5.12 11.79 18.14
CA PRO A 87 -4.13 12.79 17.82
C PRO A 87 -2.82 12.31 18.45
N PHE A 88 -1.75 12.27 17.65
CA PHE A 88 -0.39 12.17 18.20
C PHE A 88 -0.16 13.24 19.26
#